data_AF-A0A501XGU8-F1
#
_entry.id   AF-A0A501XGU8-F1
#
_cell.length_a   1.000
_cell.length_b   1.000
_cell.length_c   1.000
_cell.angle_alpha   90.00
_cell.angle_beta   90.00
_cell.angle_gamma   90.00
#
_symmetry.space_group_name_H-M   'P 1'
#
loop_
_entity.id
_entity.type
_entity.pdbx_description
1 polymer ?
#
loop_
_entity_poly.entity_id
_entity_poly.type
_entity_poly.pdbx_seq_one_letter_code
_entity_poly.pdbx_strand_id
1 'polypeptide(L)'
;MSGRLILALPAFLIAIMGVALALAIRAVGWPCAAGIAAAIWGLGWAAAQVAKRCLPQRPRWAIAAFTVWTLCPGIAAAAAIAIIVHMNAVFDPDAIGMPALDKEMTRTFFGAIAALFTAMFIKLMDDADEEVVGKRVQSVFHETFIDSQKQVPTAAYPVILGHSPVEKWVFEDAPEGVEGWGWRARWRRAGEIATAMADPEEQERVRSYRQSKPTAPKQGDAPITDAQAIQPPPPAD
;
A
#
# COMPACT_ATOMS: atom_id res chain seq x y z
N MET A 1 2.12 4.74 -29.44
CA MET A 1 2.90 3.50 -29.26
C MET A 1 3.77 3.49 -27.98
N SER A 2 4.06 4.62 -27.35
CA SER A 2 4.98 4.74 -26.20
C SER A 2 4.48 4.14 -24.87
N GLY A 3 3.18 3.86 -24.74
CA GLY A 3 2.60 3.36 -23.49
C GLY A 3 2.94 1.90 -23.15
N ARG A 4 3.20 1.04 -24.15
CA ARG A 4 3.43 -0.40 -23.95
C ARG A 4 4.81 -0.73 -23.37
N LEU A 5 5.81 0.11 -23.63
CA LEU A 5 7.17 -0.05 -23.08
C LEU A 5 7.21 0.20 -21.56
N ILE A 6 6.38 1.14 -21.08
CA ILE A 6 6.32 1.47 -19.64
C ILE A 6 5.65 0.33 -18.85
N LEU A 7 4.70 -0.39 -19.45
CA LEU A 7 4.05 -1.58 -18.87
C LEU A 7 4.99 -2.80 -18.78
N ALA A 8 6.02 -2.89 -19.64
CA ALA A 8 6.97 -4.00 -19.61
C ALA A 8 8.13 -3.81 -18.62
N LEU A 9 8.36 -2.58 -18.14
CA LEU A 9 9.48 -2.26 -17.25
C LEU A 9 9.38 -2.97 -15.88
N PRO A 10 8.22 -3.01 -15.19
CA PRO A 10 8.10 -3.74 -13.92
C PRO A 10 8.37 -5.23 -14.08
N ALA A 11 7.86 -5.83 -15.16
CA ALA A 11 8.10 -7.23 -15.50
C ALA A 11 9.58 -7.56 -15.62
N PHE A 12 10.29 -6.71 -16.37
CA PHE A 12 11.71 -6.86 -16.61
C PHE A 12 12.52 -6.73 -15.32
N LEU A 13 12.16 -5.78 -14.44
CA LEU A 13 12.80 -5.62 -13.13
C LEU A 13 12.55 -6.83 -12.22
N ILE A 14 11.33 -7.36 -12.20
CA ILE A 14 10.99 -8.58 -11.43
C ILE A 14 11.81 -9.78 -11.95
N ALA A 15 11.91 -9.93 -13.27
CA ALA A 15 12.68 -11.01 -13.89
C ALA A 15 14.18 -10.92 -13.56
N ILE A 16 14.79 -9.72 -13.69
CA ILE A 16 16.19 -9.49 -13.30
C ILE A 16 16.38 -9.81 -11.81
N MET A 17 15.48 -9.33 -10.96
CA MET A 17 15.56 -9.56 -9.53
C MET A 17 15.46 -11.05 -9.19
N GLY A 18 14.58 -11.80 -9.86
CA GLY A 18 14.47 -13.26 -9.71
C GLY A 18 15.73 -14.00 -10.14
N VAL A 19 16.34 -13.60 -11.27
CA VAL A 19 17.63 -14.16 -11.71
C VAL A 19 18.75 -13.83 -10.72
N ALA A 20 18.83 -12.59 -10.22
CA ALA A 20 19.81 -12.19 -9.23
C ALA A 20 19.66 -12.97 -7.91
N LEU A 21 18.41 -13.19 -7.46
CA LEU A 21 18.10 -14.05 -6.32
C LEU A 21 18.55 -15.49 -6.54
N ALA A 22 18.28 -16.07 -7.72
CA ALA A 22 18.73 -17.44 -8.05
C ALA A 22 20.27 -17.56 -8.04
N LEU A 23 20.98 -16.56 -8.57
CA LEU A 23 22.44 -16.50 -8.53
C LEU A 23 22.95 -16.39 -7.08
N ALA A 24 22.30 -15.56 -6.25
CA ALA A 24 22.63 -15.46 -4.83
C ALA A 24 22.43 -16.79 -4.08
N ILE A 25 21.35 -17.52 -4.39
CA ILE A 25 21.10 -18.86 -3.84
C ILE A 25 22.25 -19.81 -4.19
N ARG A 26 22.75 -19.80 -5.45
CA ARG A 26 23.89 -20.66 -5.83
C ARG A 26 25.21 -20.22 -5.21
N ALA A 27 25.47 -18.93 -5.15
CA ALA A 27 26.77 -18.42 -4.73
C ALA A 27 26.97 -18.49 -3.20
N VAL A 28 25.94 -18.15 -2.42
CA VAL A 28 26.06 -17.96 -0.96
C VAL A 28 25.05 -18.81 -0.18
N GLY A 29 24.07 -19.40 -0.86
CA GLY A 29 23.05 -20.26 -0.25
C GLY A 29 21.71 -19.54 -0.01
N TRP A 30 20.69 -20.35 0.29
CA TRP A 30 19.33 -19.91 0.59
C TRP A 30 19.20 -18.84 1.68
N PRO A 31 19.98 -18.86 2.78
CA PRO A 31 19.85 -17.87 3.85
C PRO A 31 20.13 -16.44 3.38
N CYS A 32 21.10 -16.23 2.49
CA CYS A 32 21.43 -14.91 1.98
C CYS A 32 20.35 -14.38 1.04
N ALA A 33 19.82 -15.23 0.15
CA ALA A 33 18.71 -14.86 -0.73
C ALA A 33 17.44 -14.53 0.07
N ALA A 34 17.13 -15.31 1.11
CA ALA A 34 16.04 -15.01 2.04
C ALA A 34 16.27 -13.68 2.78
N GLY A 35 17.50 -13.40 3.21
CA GLY A 35 17.88 -12.14 3.85
C GLY A 35 17.65 -10.93 2.94
N ILE A 36 18.03 -11.02 1.66
CA ILE A 36 17.77 -9.97 0.66
C ILE A 36 16.27 -9.77 0.47
N ALA A 37 15.52 -10.85 0.26
CA ALA A 37 14.06 -10.77 0.08
C ALA A 37 13.38 -10.14 1.32
N ALA A 38 13.78 -10.55 2.52
CA ALA A 38 13.28 -9.99 3.78
C ALA A 38 13.63 -8.51 3.95
N ALA A 39 14.83 -8.08 3.54
CA ALA A 39 15.23 -6.69 3.58
C ALA A 39 14.38 -5.82 2.65
N ILE A 40 14.13 -6.26 1.42
CA ILE A 40 13.27 -5.52 0.47
C ILE A 40 11.82 -5.48 0.97
N TRP A 41 11.31 -6.59 1.52
CA TRP A 41 9.99 -6.63 2.13
C TRP A 41 9.88 -5.66 3.32
N GLY A 42 10.90 -5.65 4.18
CA GLY A 42 11.01 -4.73 5.31
C GLY A 42 11.07 -3.26 4.88
N LEU A 43 11.79 -2.95 3.80
CA LEU A 43 11.81 -1.61 3.20
C LEU A 43 10.44 -1.19 2.69
N GLY A 44 9.73 -2.08 2.00
CA GLY A 44 8.34 -1.85 1.61
C GLY A 44 7.48 -1.53 2.83
N TRP A 45 7.56 -2.36 3.88
CA TRP A 45 6.77 -2.17 5.10
C TRP A 45 7.08 -0.84 5.78
N ALA A 46 8.35 -0.49 5.91
CA ALA A 46 8.78 0.79 6.45
C ALA A 46 8.23 1.96 5.62
N ALA A 47 8.27 1.87 4.29
CA ALA A 47 7.70 2.89 3.41
C ALA A 47 6.18 3.05 3.61
N ALA A 48 5.43 1.95 3.79
CA ALA A 48 4.00 2.03 4.11
C ALA A 48 3.72 2.73 5.46
N GLN A 49 4.57 2.53 6.47
CA GLN A 49 4.45 3.24 7.75
C GLN A 49 4.80 4.73 7.61
N VAL A 50 5.82 5.06 6.83
CA VAL A 50 6.15 6.46 6.50
C VAL A 50 5.00 7.12 5.74
N ALA A 51 4.39 6.41 4.78
CA ALA A 51 3.24 6.90 4.02
C ALA A 51 2.07 7.27 4.93
N LYS A 52 1.74 6.41 5.92
CA LYS A 52 0.73 6.70 6.95
C LYS A 52 1.06 7.98 7.73
N ARG A 53 2.31 8.17 8.13
CA ARG A 53 2.76 9.37 8.86
C ARG A 53 2.73 10.64 8.01
N CYS A 54 2.84 10.52 6.69
CA CYS A 54 2.72 11.66 5.77
C CYS A 54 1.27 12.12 5.58
N LEU A 55 0.28 11.27 5.85
CA LEU A 55 -1.12 11.64 5.80
C LEU A 55 -1.56 12.32 7.11
N PRO A 56 -2.47 13.31 7.05
CA PRO A 56 -3.11 13.87 5.84
C PRO A 56 -2.26 14.95 5.13
N GLN A 57 -1.15 15.41 5.71
CA GLN A 57 -0.46 16.65 5.33
C GLN A 57 0.16 16.65 3.93
N ARG A 58 0.62 15.49 3.45
CA ARG A 58 1.35 15.35 2.19
C ARG A 58 0.86 14.13 1.40
N PRO A 59 -0.36 14.15 0.84
CA PRO A 59 -0.97 12.98 0.20
C PRO A 59 -0.19 12.50 -1.03
N ARG A 60 0.44 13.40 -1.81
CA ARG A 60 1.29 13.02 -2.96
C ARG A 60 2.52 12.22 -2.52
N TRP A 61 3.16 12.62 -1.42
CA TRP A 61 4.30 11.90 -0.84
C TRP A 61 3.87 10.55 -0.27
N ALA A 62 2.68 10.48 0.34
CA ALA A 62 2.12 9.23 0.82
C ALA A 62 1.91 8.22 -0.33
N ILE A 63 1.35 8.65 -1.47
CA ILE A 63 1.22 7.76 -2.65
C ILE A 63 2.59 7.35 -3.21
N ALA A 64 3.57 8.24 -3.23
CA ALA A 64 4.94 7.90 -3.64
C ALA A 64 5.57 6.84 -2.71
N ALA A 65 5.31 6.90 -1.41
CA ALA A 65 5.78 5.90 -0.46
C ALA A 65 4.97 4.58 -0.55
N PHE A 66 3.65 4.64 -0.78
CA PHE A 66 2.84 3.44 -1.05
C PHE A 66 3.18 2.75 -2.38
N THR A 67 3.73 3.49 -3.34
CA THR A 67 4.31 2.90 -4.55
C THR A 67 5.46 1.95 -4.20
N VAL A 68 6.29 2.26 -3.20
CA VAL A 68 7.38 1.35 -2.82
C VAL A 68 6.81 0.05 -2.23
N TRP A 69 5.66 0.12 -1.57
CA TRP A 69 4.94 -1.06 -1.08
C TRP A 69 4.44 -1.98 -2.22
N THR A 70 4.20 -1.46 -3.44
CA THR A 70 3.85 -2.33 -4.59
C THR A 70 4.98 -3.26 -4.97
N LEU A 71 6.22 -3.01 -4.52
CA LEU A 71 7.34 -3.93 -4.72
C LEU A 71 7.17 -5.23 -3.93
N CYS A 72 6.42 -5.24 -2.81
CA CYS A 72 6.23 -6.42 -1.97
C CYS A 72 5.65 -7.63 -2.73
N PRO A 73 4.52 -7.52 -3.47
CA PRO A 73 4.04 -8.63 -4.29
C PRO A 73 4.99 -8.94 -5.47
N GLY A 74 5.74 -7.97 -5.97
CA GLY A 74 6.82 -8.19 -6.94
C GLY A 74 7.98 -9.05 -6.40
N ILE A 75 8.30 -8.96 -5.10
CA ILE A 75 9.31 -9.83 -4.46
C ILE A 75 8.82 -11.28 -4.41
N ALA A 76 7.53 -11.51 -4.14
CA ALA A 76 6.97 -12.86 -4.15
C ALA A 76 7.08 -13.49 -5.56
N ALA A 77 6.81 -12.69 -6.61
CA ALA A 77 7.02 -13.09 -7.99
C ALA A 77 8.50 -13.40 -8.29
N ALA A 78 9.42 -12.53 -7.87
CA ALA A 78 10.85 -12.72 -8.05
C ALA A 78 11.35 -13.97 -7.32
N ALA A 79 10.86 -14.25 -6.12
CA ALA A 79 11.18 -15.46 -5.37
C ALA A 79 10.71 -16.73 -6.09
N ALA A 80 9.49 -16.72 -6.65
CA ALA A 80 8.99 -17.84 -7.46
C ALA A 80 9.87 -18.09 -8.70
N ILE A 81 10.24 -17.03 -9.43
CA ILE A 81 11.17 -17.12 -10.57
C ILE A 81 12.53 -17.66 -10.10
N ALA A 82 13.04 -17.20 -8.96
CA ALA A 82 14.31 -17.65 -8.42
C ALA A 82 14.32 -19.15 -8.13
N ILE A 83 13.23 -19.70 -7.58
CA ILE A 83 13.05 -21.14 -7.34
C ILE A 83 13.09 -21.89 -8.67
N ILE A 84 12.35 -21.45 -9.69
CA ILE A 84 12.31 -22.11 -11.01
C ILE A 84 13.70 -22.13 -11.65
N VAL A 85 14.39 -20.99 -11.64
CA VAL A 85 15.75 -20.88 -12.20
C VAL A 85 16.71 -21.76 -11.41
N HIS A 86 16.63 -21.77 -10.08
CA HIS A 86 17.46 -22.64 -9.24
C HIS A 86 17.20 -24.13 -9.53
N MET A 87 15.94 -24.55 -9.65
CA MET A 87 15.59 -25.93 -9.98
C MET A 87 16.15 -26.35 -11.34
N ASN A 88 16.01 -25.53 -12.38
CA ASN A 88 16.62 -25.79 -13.69
C ASN A 88 18.15 -25.96 -13.59
N ALA A 89 18.78 -25.22 -12.68
CA ALA A 89 20.21 -25.23 -12.51
C ALA A 89 20.72 -26.40 -11.62
N VAL A 90 19.85 -26.98 -10.78
CA VAL A 90 20.12 -28.20 -9.99
C VAL A 90 19.86 -29.46 -10.84
N PHE A 91 18.81 -29.44 -11.66
CA PHE A 91 18.56 -30.44 -12.70
C PHE A 91 19.45 -30.17 -13.92
N ASP A 92 20.77 -30.13 -13.71
CA ASP A 92 21.71 -29.90 -14.80
C ASP A 92 21.70 -31.11 -15.75
N PRO A 93 21.17 -31.00 -16.98
CA PRO A 93 21.09 -32.12 -17.91
C PRO A 93 22.49 -32.63 -18.31
N ASP A 94 23.50 -31.77 -18.19
CA ASP A 94 24.91 -32.11 -18.45
C ASP A 94 25.46 -33.08 -17.41
N ALA A 95 25.04 -32.95 -16.15
CA ALA A 95 25.46 -33.86 -15.08
C ALA A 95 24.78 -35.23 -15.16
N ILE A 96 23.63 -35.31 -15.85
CA ILE A 96 22.80 -36.53 -15.98
C ILE A 96 23.09 -37.26 -17.31
N GLY A 97 23.93 -36.68 -18.18
CA GLY A 97 24.29 -37.28 -19.46
C GLY A 97 23.13 -37.33 -20.46
N MET A 98 22.20 -36.36 -20.39
CA MET A 98 21.07 -36.32 -21.31
C MET A 98 21.52 -36.09 -22.76
N PRO A 99 20.82 -36.68 -23.76
CA PRO A 99 21.01 -36.35 -25.16
C PRO A 99 20.85 -34.85 -25.43
N ALA A 100 21.58 -34.33 -26.43
CA ALA A 100 21.59 -32.90 -26.75
C ALA A 100 20.20 -32.31 -27.01
N LEU A 101 19.33 -33.07 -27.70
CA LEU A 101 17.95 -32.68 -27.98
C LEU A 101 17.11 -32.54 -26.71
N ASP A 102 17.22 -33.50 -25.79
CA ASP A 102 16.47 -33.51 -24.53
C ASP A 102 16.93 -32.35 -23.63
N LYS A 103 18.23 -32.05 -23.61
CA LYS A 103 18.81 -30.90 -22.90
C LYS A 103 18.28 -29.57 -23.41
N GLU A 104 18.21 -29.36 -24.73
CA GLU A 104 17.63 -28.15 -25.32
C GLU A 104 16.13 -28.05 -25.02
N MET A 105 15.40 -29.17 -25.09
CA MET A 105 13.99 -29.22 -24.70
C MET A 105 13.80 -28.85 -23.23
N THR A 106 14.60 -29.39 -22.31
CA THR A 106 14.52 -29.08 -20.86
C THR A 106 14.80 -27.60 -20.60
N ARG A 107 15.86 -27.03 -21.19
CA ARG A 107 16.17 -25.59 -21.03
C ARG A 107 15.07 -24.70 -21.59
N THR A 108 14.54 -25.05 -22.76
CA THR A 108 13.43 -24.32 -23.39
C THR A 108 12.16 -24.43 -22.56
N PHE A 109 11.88 -25.60 -21.99
CA PHE A 109 10.74 -25.84 -21.11
C PHE A 109 10.81 -24.99 -19.83
N PHE A 110 11.95 -24.98 -19.13
CA PHE A 110 12.12 -24.12 -17.95
C PHE A 110 12.10 -22.63 -18.30
N GLY A 111 12.65 -22.25 -19.46
CA GLY A 111 12.55 -20.88 -19.98
C GLY A 111 11.10 -20.48 -20.27
N ALA A 112 10.31 -21.37 -20.87
CA ALA A 112 8.89 -21.14 -21.14
C ALA A 112 8.07 -21.07 -19.85
N ILE A 113 8.37 -21.91 -18.85
CA ILE A 113 7.77 -21.83 -17.52
C ILE A 113 8.10 -20.47 -16.88
N ALA A 114 9.37 -20.06 -16.87
CA ALA A 114 9.77 -18.77 -16.31
C ALA A 114 9.08 -17.59 -17.01
N ALA A 115 8.97 -17.63 -18.35
CA ALA A 115 8.25 -16.64 -19.13
C ALA A 115 6.75 -16.62 -18.82
N LEU A 116 6.11 -17.80 -18.69
CA LEU A 116 4.71 -17.94 -18.32
C LEU A 116 4.44 -17.37 -16.93
N PHE A 117 5.27 -17.72 -15.94
CA PHE A 117 5.16 -17.19 -14.58
C PHE A 117 5.36 -15.68 -14.57
N THR A 118 6.34 -15.17 -15.32
CA THR A 118 6.55 -13.72 -15.45
C THR A 118 5.31 -13.06 -16.03
N ALA A 119 4.75 -13.57 -17.13
CA ALA A 119 3.53 -13.03 -17.73
C ALA A 119 2.30 -13.11 -16.82
N MET A 120 2.10 -14.23 -16.12
CA MET A 120 1.03 -14.39 -15.13
C MET A 120 1.20 -13.40 -13.98
N PHE A 121 2.42 -13.22 -13.46
CA PHE A 121 2.67 -12.27 -12.38
C PHE A 121 2.51 -10.83 -12.81
N ILE A 122 2.84 -10.45 -14.06
CA ILE A 122 2.53 -9.09 -14.55
C ILE A 122 1.04 -8.85 -14.51
N LYS A 123 0.26 -9.78 -15.07
CA LYS A 123 -1.20 -9.64 -15.10
C LYS A 123 -1.78 -9.63 -13.69
N LEU A 124 -1.32 -10.54 -12.83
CA LEU A 124 -1.70 -10.58 -11.43
C LEU A 124 -1.29 -9.30 -10.69
N MET A 125 -0.16 -8.69 -11.04
CA MET A 125 0.30 -7.43 -10.46
C MET A 125 -0.53 -6.24 -10.92
N ASP A 126 -0.94 -6.21 -12.19
CA ASP A 126 -1.87 -5.20 -12.70
C ASP A 126 -3.24 -5.33 -12.00
N ASP A 127 -3.77 -6.55 -11.89
CA ASP A 127 -5.03 -6.83 -11.20
C ASP A 127 -4.91 -6.57 -9.67
N ALA A 128 -3.79 -6.97 -9.05
CA ALA A 128 -3.51 -6.75 -7.63
C ALA A 128 -3.18 -5.30 -7.30
N ASP A 129 -2.69 -4.49 -8.26
CA ASP A 129 -2.49 -3.06 -8.03
C ASP A 129 -3.82 -2.37 -7.73
N GLU A 130 -4.88 -2.74 -8.44
CA GLU A 130 -6.21 -2.19 -8.19
C GLU A 130 -6.91 -2.87 -7.00
N GLU A 131 -6.91 -4.21 -6.95
CA GLU A 131 -7.65 -4.94 -5.92
C GLU A 131 -6.98 -4.99 -4.55
N VAL A 132 -5.65 -5.08 -4.49
CA VAL A 132 -4.92 -5.23 -3.23
C VAL A 132 -4.32 -3.90 -2.81
N VAL A 133 -3.50 -3.30 -3.66
CA VAL A 133 -2.83 -2.03 -3.32
C VAL A 133 -3.85 -0.89 -3.31
N GLY A 134 -4.71 -0.79 -4.32
CA GLY A 134 -5.75 0.22 -4.43
C GLY A 134 -6.68 0.21 -3.22
N LYS A 135 -7.26 -0.95 -2.88
CA LYS A 135 -8.11 -1.09 -1.68
C LYS A 135 -7.37 -0.78 -0.38
N ARG A 136 -6.10 -1.19 -0.25
CA ARG A 136 -5.28 -0.88 0.94
C ARG A 136 -5.02 0.62 1.07
N VAL A 137 -4.66 1.29 -0.02
CA VAL A 137 -4.42 2.73 -0.06
C VAL A 137 -5.72 3.48 0.24
N GLN A 138 -6.83 3.09 -0.40
CA GLN A 138 -8.16 3.63 -0.12
C GLN A 138 -8.50 3.51 1.36
N SER A 139 -8.37 2.30 1.93
CA SER A 139 -8.64 2.05 3.34
C SER A 139 -7.80 2.92 4.27
N VAL A 140 -6.51 3.10 3.99
CA VAL A 140 -5.65 3.96 4.81
C VAL A 140 -6.01 5.44 4.68
N PHE A 141 -6.35 5.90 3.48
CA PHE A 141 -6.83 7.26 3.28
C PHE A 141 -8.14 7.46 4.06
N HIS A 142 -9.14 6.58 3.87
CA HIS A 142 -10.40 6.63 4.59
C HIS A 142 -10.19 6.63 6.11
N GLU A 143 -9.43 5.68 6.65
CA GLU A 143 -9.12 5.57 8.09
C GLU A 143 -8.47 6.86 8.60
N THR A 144 -7.43 7.35 7.92
CA THR A 144 -6.70 8.55 8.37
C THR A 144 -7.57 9.80 8.32
N PHE A 145 -8.37 9.97 7.26
CA PHE A 145 -9.25 11.12 7.11
C PHE A 145 -10.47 11.04 8.04
N ILE A 146 -11.00 9.86 8.35
CA ILE A 146 -12.05 9.67 9.38
C ILE A 146 -11.50 9.91 10.78
N ASP A 147 -10.32 9.37 11.11
CA ASP A 147 -9.72 9.55 12.44
C ASP A 147 -9.32 11.01 12.68
N SER A 148 -8.90 11.71 11.64
CA SER A 148 -8.66 13.16 11.70
C SER A 148 -9.92 13.97 12.04
N GLN A 149 -11.12 13.41 11.87
CA GLN A 149 -12.38 14.04 12.30
C GLN A 149 -12.66 13.81 13.80
N LYS A 150 -12.36 12.61 14.29
CA LYS A 150 -12.64 12.18 15.68
C LYS A 150 -11.66 12.81 16.67
N GLN A 151 -10.40 12.99 16.27
CA GLN A 151 -9.33 13.53 17.10
C GLN A 151 -8.91 14.91 16.59
N VAL A 152 -9.32 16.01 17.21
CA VAL A 152 -8.66 17.31 16.95
C VAL A 152 -8.42 18.04 18.27
N PRO A 153 -7.14 18.14 18.65
CA PRO A 153 -6.42 19.40 18.43
C PRO A 153 -5.27 19.32 17.39
N THR A 154 -4.76 18.14 17.05
CA THR A 154 -3.44 17.98 16.40
C THR A 154 -3.46 17.69 14.90
N ALA A 155 -4.58 17.26 14.31
CA ALA A 155 -4.65 17.08 12.85
C ALA A 155 -4.60 18.46 12.15
N ALA A 156 -3.65 18.64 11.24
CA ALA A 156 -3.46 19.89 10.48
C ALA A 156 -4.65 20.26 9.58
N TYR A 157 -5.57 19.31 9.33
CA TYR A 157 -6.71 19.50 8.44
C TYR A 157 -7.91 18.64 8.87
N PRO A 158 -8.88 19.18 9.62
CA PRO A 158 -10.16 18.50 9.84
C PRO A 158 -10.94 18.44 8.52
N VAL A 159 -11.28 17.24 8.06
CA VAL A 159 -12.24 17.06 6.96
C VAL A 159 -13.62 17.44 7.49
N ILE A 160 -14.13 18.58 7.05
CA ILE A 160 -15.49 19.03 7.38
C ILE A 160 -16.45 18.15 6.57
N LEU A 161 -17.19 17.28 7.25
CA LEU A 161 -18.23 16.44 6.64
C LEU A 161 -19.31 17.33 6.03
N GLY A 162 -19.55 17.15 4.72
CA GLY A 162 -20.65 17.78 4.00
C GLY A 162 -20.21 18.83 2.99
N HIS A 163 -19.46 18.42 1.96
CA HIS A 163 -19.11 19.18 0.73
C HIS A 163 -17.67 19.76 0.67
N SER A 164 -16.71 19.27 1.46
CA SER A 164 -15.32 19.67 1.20
C SER A 164 -14.80 19.04 -0.11
N PRO A 165 -14.03 19.77 -0.93
CA PRO A 165 -13.41 19.19 -2.12
C PRO A 165 -12.51 17.98 -1.79
N VAL A 166 -11.92 17.95 -0.59
CA VAL A 166 -11.11 16.81 -0.10
C VAL A 166 -11.98 15.56 0.07
N GLU A 167 -13.15 15.69 0.68
CA GLU A 167 -14.08 14.57 0.92
C GLU A 167 -14.50 13.91 -0.40
N LYS A 168 -14.78 14.72 -1.43
CA LYS A 168 -15.07 14.26 -2.80
C LYS A 168 -13.99 13.28 -3.30
N TRP A 169 -12.73 13.68 -3.26
CA TRP A 169 -11.63 12.87 -3.79
C TRP A 169 -11.26 11.66 -2.93
N VAL A 170 -11.58 11.68 -1.63
CA VAL A 170 -11.31 10.57 -0.70
C VAL A 170 -12.44 9.54 -0.71
N PHE A 171 -13.70 9.97 -0.60
CA PHE A 171 -14.83 9.07 -0.33
C PHE A 171 -15.72 8.79 -1.53
N GLU A 172 -15.73 9.63 -2.56
CA GLU A 172 -16.52 9.35 -3.76
C GLU A 172 -15.87 8.23 -4.60
N ASP A 173 -16.69 7.34 -5.12
CA ASP A 173 -16.22 6.18 -5.90
C ASP A 173 -15.67 6.60 -7.28
N ALA A 174 -16.23 7.65 -7.89
CA ALA A 174 -15.83 8.12 -9.22
C ALA A 174 -15.85 9.66 -9.35
N PRO A 175 -15.06 10.40 -8.55
CA PRO A 175 -15.01 11.86 -8.61
C PRO A 175 -14.52 12.31 -9.99
N GLU A 176 -15.35 13.08 -10.69
CA GLU A 176 -15.04 13.62 -12.03
C GLU A 176 -14.65 12.54 -13.05
N GLY A 177 -15.26 11.35 -12.94
CA GLY A 177 -14.99 10.21 -13.81
C GLY A 177 -13.68 9.47 -13.51
N VAL A 178 -13.05 9.72 -12.36
CA VAL A 178 -11.86 8.98 -11.90
C VAL A 178 -12.30 7.75 -11.10
N GLU A 179 -12.52 6.65 -11.81
CA GLU A 179 -12.92 5.38 -11.22
C GLU A 179 -11.77 4.72 -10.45
N GLY A 180 -12.10 4.12 -9.31
CA GLY A 180 -11.21 3.24 -8.55
C GLY A 180 -9.99 3.91 -7.91
N TRP A 181 -9.04 3.05 -7.52
CA TRP A 181 -7.79 3.41 -6.81
C TRP A 181 -6.53 2.80 -7.46
N GLY A 182 -6.63 2.36 -8.71
CA GLY A 182 -5.48 1.95 -9.51
C GLY A 182 -4.45 3.07 -9.70
N TRP A 183 -3.28 2.76 -10.25
CA TRP A 183 -2.11 3.65 -10.32
C TRP A 183 -2.42 5.11 -10.68
N ARG A 184 -3.09 5.34 -11.81
CA ARG A 184 -3.37 6.70 -12.28
C ARG A 184 -4.39 7.41 -11.39
N ALA A 185 -5.42 6.69 -10.96
CA ALA A 185 -6.49 7.22 -10.12
C ALA A 185 -5.95 7.69 -8.77
N ARG A 186 -5.13 6.89 -8.09
CA ARG A 186 -4.57 7.27 -6.78
C ARG A 186 -3.67 8.51 -6.86
N TRP A 187 -2.85 8.64 -7.91
CA TRP A 187 -2.00 9.81 -8.10
C TRP A 187 -2.82 11.07 -8.40
N ARG A 188 -3.87 10.95 -9.22
CA ARG A 188 -4.79 12.06 -9.49
C ARG A 188 -5.54 12.47 -8.22
N ARG A 189 -6.20 11.53 -7.54
CA ARG A 189 -6.89 11.77 -6.25
C ARG A 189 -5.97 12.48 -5.26
N ALA A 190 -4.75 11.97 -5.04
CA ALA A 190 -3.80 12.59 -4.11
C ALA A 190 -3.33 14.00 -4.54
N GLY A 191 -3.24 14.26 -5.84
CA GLY A 191 -2.93 15.59 -6.38
C GLY A 191 -4.05 16.59 -6.12
N GLU A 192 -5.30 16.18 -6.34
CA GLU A 192 -6.48 17.02 -6.13
C GLU A 192 -6.74 17.27 -4.64
N ILE A 193 -6.55 16.26 -3.78
CA ILE A 193 -6.56 16.41 -2.32
C ILE A 193 -5.50 17.43 -1.89
N ALA A 194 -4.27 17.34 -2.41
CA ALA A 194 -3.22 18.31 -2.06
C ALA A 194 -3.58 19.74 -2.50
N THR A 195 -4.22 19.89 -3.65
CA THR A 195 -4.64 21.18 -4.19
C THR A 195 -5.76 21.77 -3.34
N ALA A 196 -6.78 20.98 -3.02
CA ALA A 196 -7.86 21.38 -2.13
C ALA A 196 -7.36 21.79 -0.73
N MET A 197 -6.37 21.07 -0.18
CA MET A 197 -5.77 21.42 1.12
C MET A 197 -4.92 22.70 1.09
N ALA A 198 -4.43 23.09 -0.09
CA ALA A 198 -3.65 24.31 -0.27
C ALA A 198 -4.53 25.55 -0.53
N ASP A 199 -5.82 25.38 -0.79
CA ASP A 199 -6.77 26.46 -1.07
C ASP A 199 -6.96 27.36 0.15
N PRO A 200 -6.68 28.68 0.05
CA PRO A 200 -6.86 29.63 1.14
C PRO A 200 -8.30 29.68 1.70
N GLU A 201 -9.31 29.56 0.84
CA GLU A 201 -10.72 29.62 1.28
C GLU A 201 -11.05 28.42 2.15
N GLU A 202 -10.61 27.24 1.73
CA GLU A 202 -10.83 26.00 2.46
C GLU A 202 -10.01 25.96 3.75
N GLN A 203 -8.79 26.51 3.75
CA GLN A 203 -8.01 26.72 4.98
C GLN A 203 -8.71 27.65 5.98
N GLU A 204 -9.36 28.71 5.49
CA GLU A 204 -10.11 29.62 6.35
C GLU A 204 -11.38 28.95 6.88
N ARG A 205 -12.12 28.19 6.05
CA ARG A 205 -13.27 27.39 6.52
C ARG A 205 -12.87 26.39 7.60
N VAL A 206 -11.74 25.71 7.41
CA VAL A 206 -11.14 24.80 8.39
C VAL A 206 -10.77 25.53 9.69
N ARG A 207 -10.19 26.74 9.58
CA ARG A 207 -9.85 27.58 10.73
C ARG A 207 -11.10 28.02 11.49
N SER A 208 -12.13 28.51 10.78
CA SER A 208 -13.41 28.92 11.36
C SER A 208 -14.11 27.76 12.05
N TYR A 209 -14.13 26.58 11.41
CA TYR A 209 -14.68 25.37 12.01
C TYR A 209 -13.95 25.02 13.33
N ARG A 210 -12.61 25.05 13.33
CA ARG A 210 -11.81 24.79 14.53
C ARG A 210 -12.10 25.78 15.67
N GLN A 211 -12.32 27.06 15.36
CA GLN A 211 -12.70 28.07 16.35
C GLN A 211 -14.13 27.88 16.88
N SER A 212 -15.04 27.39 16.04
CA SER A 212 -16.45 27.19 16.39
C SER A 212 -16.72 25.92 17.21
N LYS A 213 -15.83 24.91 17.14
CA LYS A 213 -16.02 23.65 17.85
C LYS A 213 -15.72 23.89 19.34
N PRO A 214 -16.71 23.76 20.25
CA PRO A 214 -16.44 23.91 21.67
C PRO A 214 -15.35 22.90 22.04
N THR A 215 -14.27 23.38 22.68
CA THR A 215 -13.26 22.50 23.27
C THR A 215 -14.01 21.46 24.08
N ALA A 216 -13.89 20.19 23.68
CA ALA A 216 -14.48 19.09 24.42
C ALA A 216 -14.10 19.28 25.90
N PRO A 217 -15.07 19.21 26.84
CA PRO A 217 -14.79 19.42 28.25
C PRO A 217 -13.61 18.53 28.62
N LYS A 218 -12.59 19.12 29.25
CA LYS A 218 -11.43 18.36 29.70
C LYS A 218 -11.96 17.19 30.52
N GLN A 219 -11.52 16.00 30.18
CA GLN A 219 -11.85 14.77 30.89
C GLN A 219 -11.26 14.89 32.32
N GLY A 220 -11.99 15.57 33.19
CA GLY A 220 -11.52 16.15 34.45
C GLY A 220 -12.47 17.21 35.03
N ASP A 221 -13.26 17.90 34.20
CA ASP A 221 -14.26 18.89 34.63
C ASP A 221 -15.67 18.27 34.72
N ALA A 222 -15.78 17.05 35.24
CA ALA A 222 -17.07 16.58 35.73
C ALA A 222 -17.32 17.29 37.07
N PRO A 223 -18.41 18.05 37.27
CA PRO A 223 -18.81 18.43 38.61
C PRO A 223 -19.01 17.13 39.39
N ILE A 224 -18.26 16.98 40.49
CA ILE A 224 -18.56 16.00 41.52
C ILE A 224 -19.99 16.32 41.94
N THR A 225 -20.95 15.61 41.35
CA THR A 225 -22.33 15.72 41.75
C THR A 225 -22.38 14.87 43.00
N ASP A 226 -22.47 15.55 44.15
CA ASP A 226 -22.65 14.91 45.45
C ASP A 226 -23.71 13.82 45.32
N ALA A 227 -23.26 12.57 45.38
CA ALA A 227 -24.14 11.43 45.53
C ALA A 227 -24.80 11.57 46.90
N GLN A 228 -25.94 12.27 46.95
CA GLN A 228 -26.85 12.19 48.08
C GLN A 228 -27.22 10.72 48.26
N ALA A 229 -26.75 10.17 49.37
CA ALA A 229 -27.05 8.83 49.83
C ALA A 229 -28.57 8.64 49.91
N ILE A 230 -29.12 7.87 48.97
CA ILE A 230 -30.46 7.33 49.08
C ILE A 230 -30.41 6.29 50.20
N GLN A 231 -30.87 6.67 51.40
CA GLN A 231 -31.13 5.70 52.46
C GLN A 231 -32.24 4.75 52.00
N PRO A 232 -32.06 3.43 52.12
CA PRO A 232 -33.15 2.49 51.85
C PRO A 232 -34.26 2.68 52.89
N PRO A 233 -35.54 2.55 52.49
CA PRO A 233 -36.65 2.65 53.41
C PRO A 233 -36.61 1.51 54.45
N PRO A 234 -37.06 1.77 55.70
CA PRO A 234 -37.08 0.75 56.73
C PRO A 234 -38.06 -0.38 56.37
N PRO A 235 -37.80 -1.62 56.85
CA PRO A 235 -38.65 -2.77 56.58
C PRO A 235 -40.04 -2.56 57.19
N ALA A 236 -41.07 -2.94 56.43
CA ALA A 236 -42.44 -2.96 56.89
C ALA A 236 -42.68 -4.20 57.76
N ASP A 237 -43.27 -3.98 58.95
CA ASP A 237 -43.82 -5.01 59.84
C ASP A 237 -45.09 -5.65 59.27
#